data_AF-A0A7C4VCU1-F1
#
_entry.id   AF-A0A7C4VCU1-F1
#
_cell.length_a   1.000
_cell.length_b   1.000
_cell.length_c   1.000
_cell.angle_alpha   90.00
_cell.angle_beta   90.00
_cell.angle_gamma   90.00
#
_symmetry.space_group_name_H-M   'P 1'
#
loop_
_entity.id
_entity.type
_entity.pdbx_description
1 polymer ?
#
loop_
_entity_poly.entity_id
_entity_poly.type
_entity_poly.pdbx_seq_one_letter_code
_entity_poly.pdbx_strand_id
1 'polypeptide(L)'
;MPDPSERIIHIASPKSRLYVEADQSIRKGLEPYPRALAAYEVLSKDPEARGHWDMANYITMHKLGYNDHGRVHALLTGAASVAILQLLVDAGVRPDTVESGVGDLEDAFVVVILSTMLHDIGNQVHREHHEAFSVTLALPILNRILGELYPKPEQRIELRALMLHSIYSHDLHPEPLTIEAGVTAVADGTDITKGRGRKAFSLGSIDIHSISALAVDEVIIMRGEAVPIEIRVRMNNAAGIFQVEETLTKKVLKSPIRDYVTVVATSDTNNHHDHRIIQRVRLHDSEDRFILEE
;
A
#
# COMPACT_ATOMS: atom_id res chain seq x y z
N MET A 1 -24.95 -15.87 -1.23
CA MET A 1 -24.51 -15.08 -2.40
C MET A 1 -23.66 -13.94 -1.86
N PRO A 2 -22.46 -13.67 -2.38
CA PRO A 2 -21.64 -12.58 -1.87
C PRO A 2 -22.32 -11.24 -2.15
N ASP A 3 -22.19 -10.31 -1.21
CA ASP A 3 -22.72 -8.95 -1.27
C ASP A 3 -22.01 -8.16 -2.40
N PRO A 4 -22.74 -7.50 -3.31
CA PRO A 4 -22.14 -6.68 -4.38
C PRO A 4 -21.29 -5.50 -3.89
N SER A 5 -21.24 -5.22 -2.58
CA SER A 5 -20.37 -4.21 -1.97
C SER A 5 -18.98 -4.70 -1.55
N GLU A 6 -18.67 -6.00 -1.65
CA GLU A 6 -17.33 -6.53 -1.36
C GLU A 6 -16.33 -6.15 -2.48
N ARG A 7 -15.40 -5.24 -2.18
CA ARG A 7 -14.24 -4.96 -3.04
C ARG A 7 -13.17 -6.02 -2.82
N ILE A 8 -13.24 -7.12 -3.57
CA ILE A 8 -12.21 -8.16 -3.55
C ILE A 8 -11.10 -7.78 -4.54
N ILE A 9 -9.91 -7.43 -4.04
CA ILE A 9 -8.70 -7.24 -4.85
C ILE A 9 -7.87 -8.53 -4.76
N HIS A 10 -7.79 -9.28 -5.87
CA HIS A 10 -6.98 -10.50 -5.95
C HIS A 10 -5.55 -10.18 -6.40
N ILE A 11 -4.58 -10.18 -5.49
CA ILE A 11 -3.16 -9.87 -5.78
C ILE A 11 -2.36 -11.12 -6.25
N ALA A 12 -3.02 -12.10 -6.90
CA ALA A 12 -2.44 -13.41 -7.21
C ALA A 12 -2.38 -13.78 -8.72
N SER A 13 -2.56 -12.84 -9.64
CA SER A 13 -2.59 -13.09 -11.09
C SER A 13 -1.20 -12.92 -11.78
N PRO A 14 -1.01 -13.34 -13.06
CA PRO A 14 0.22 -13.06 -13.80
C PRO A 14 0.55 -11.56 -13.83
N LYS A 15 1.83 -11.15 -13.87
CA LYS A 15 2.24 -9.72 -13.75
C LYS A 15 1.53 -8.80 -14.76
N SER A 16 1.26 -9.28 -15.97
CA SER A 16 0.52 -8.55 -17.01
C SER A 16 -0.99 -8.41 -16.75
N ARG A 17 -1.54 -9.21 -15.85
CA ARG A 17 -2.94 -9.22 -15.43
C ARG A 17 -3.13 -8.39 -14.16
N LEU A 18 -2.17 -8.47 -13.22
CA LEU A 18 -2.13 -7.69 -11.98
C LEU A 18 -2.14 -6.17 -12.22
N TYR A 19 -1.32 -5.66 -13.15
CA TYR A 19 -1.28 -4.20 -13.37
C TYR A 19 -2.61 -3.67 -13.94
N VAL A 20 -3.27 -4.46 -14.79
CA VAL A 20 -4.56 -4.10 -15.40
C VAL A 20 -5.65 -4.13 -14.33
N GLU A 21 -5.68 -5.18 -13.52
CA GLU A 21 -6.64 -5.33 -12.42
C GLU A 21 -6.48 -4.21 -11.38
N ALA A 22 -5.24 -3.83 -11.04
CA ALA A 22 -4.96 -2.73 -10.13
C ALA A 22 -5.37 -1.36 -10.70
N ASP A 23 -5.01 -1.05 -11.96
CA ASP A 23 -5.44 0.19 -12.63
C ASP A 23 -6.98 0.28 -12.71
N GLN A 24 -7.66 -0.81 -13.07
CA GLN A 24 -9.12 -0.88 -13.09
C GLN A 24 -9.73 -0.69 -11.70
N SER A 25 -9.12 -1.29 -10.67
CA SER A 25 -9.56 -1.15 -9.29
C SER A 25 -9.45 0.31 -8.81
N ILE A 26 -8.34 0.99 -9.10
CA ILE A 26 -8.16 2.41 -8.79
C ILE A 26 -9.23 3.23 -9.49
N ARG A 27 -9.40 3.07 -10.80
CA ARG A 27 -10.39 3.82 -11.59
C ARG A 27 -11.81 3.66 -11.04
N LYS A 28 -12.21 2.42 -10.75
CA LYS A 28 -13.52 2.11 -10.17
C LYS A 28 -13.67 2.71 -8.77
N GLY A 29 -12.61 2.63 -7.96
CA GLY A 29 -12.61 3.19 -6.61
C GLY A 29 -12.70 4.72 -6.59
N LEU A 30 -12.13 5.38 -7.59
CA LEU A 30 -12.09 6.84 -7.73
C LEU A 30 -13.24 7.41 -8.60
N GLU A 31 -14.08 6.58 -9.23
CA GLU A 31 -15.22 7.03 -10.03
C GLU A 31 -16.14 8.05 -9.30
N PRO A 32 -16.42 7.90 -7.99
CA PRO A 32 -17.21 8.90 -7.24
C PRO A 32 -16.47 10.22 -6.96
N TYR A 33 -15.16 10.30 -7.23
CA TYR A 33 -14.27 11.40 -6.88
C TYR A 33 -13.54 11.94 -8.15
N PRO A 34 -14.24 12.71 -9.01
CA PRO A 34 -13.71 13.19 -10.30
C PRO A 34 -12.31 13.84 -10.29
N ARG A 35 -11.96 14.68 -9.31
CA ARG A 35 -10.64 15.30 -9.13
C ARG A 35 -9.58 14.26 -8.77
N ALA A 36 -9.90 13.29 -7.90
CA ALA A 36 -8.99 12.20 -7.58
C ALA A 36 -8.73 11.30 -8.80
N LEU A 37 -9.79 10.98 -9.55
CA LEU A 37 -9.67 10.24 -10.80
C LEU A 37 -8.84 11.03 -11.84
N ALA A 38 -9.06 12.34 -11.98
CA ALA A 38 -8.28 13.19 -12.87
C ALA A 38 -6.81 13.25 -12.45
N ALA A 39 -6.52 13.37 -11.15
CA ALA A 39 -5.15 13.33 -10.62
C ALA A 39 -4.44 12.02 -10.98
N TYR A 40 -5.13 10.88 -10.79
CA TYR A 40 -4.64 9.57 -11.16
C TYR A 40 -4.38 9.44 -12.68
N GLU A 41 -5.28 9.98 -13.52
CA GLU A 41 -5.11 9.97 -14.98
C GLU A 41 -3.88 10.72 -15.44
N VAL A 42 -3.67 11.92 -14.87
CA VAL A 42 -2.51 12.75 -15.19
C VAL A 42 -1.24 12.03 -14.75
N LEU A 43 -1.18 11.57 -13.49
CA LEU A 43 -0.02 10.85 -12.95
C LEU A 43 0.32 9.59 -13.76
N SER A 44 -0.69 8.78 -14.10
CA SER A 44 -0.50 7.50 -14.80
C SER A 44 0.05 7.66 -16.22
N LYS A 45 -0.16 8.83 -16.84
CA LYS A 45 0.33 9.17 -18.18
C LYS A 45 1.60 10.00 -18.14
N ASP A 46 2.02 10.45 -16.97
CA ASP A 46 3.17 11.33 -16.78
C ASP A 46 4.49 10.60 -17.10
N PRO A 47 5.28 11.09 -18.07
CA PRO A 47 6.54 10.45 -18.46
C PRO A 47 7.62 10.57 -17.38
N GLU A 48 7.60 11.61 -16.54
CA GLU A 48 8.54 11.79 -15.43
C GLU A 48 8.28 10.73 -14.34
N ALA A 49 7.01 10.55 -13.94
CA ALA A 49 6.61 9.49 -13.02
C ALA A 49 7.00 8.10 -13.54
N ARG A 50 6.79 7.85 -14.84
CA ARG A 50 7.18 6.58 -15.47
C ARG A 50 8.68 6.33 -15.41
N GLY A 51 9.50 7.34 -15.76
CA GLY A 51 10.96 7.22 -15.68
C GLY A 51 11.44 6.95 -14.25
N HIS A 52 10.82 7.61 -13.26
CA HIS A 52 11.10 7.37 -11.85
C HIS A 52 10.79 5.94 -11.41
N TRP A 53 9.61 5.42 -11.75
CA TRP A 53 9.25 4.03 -11.44
C TRP A 53 10.17 3.02 -12.14
N ASP A 54 10.54 3.26 -13.40
CA ASP A 54 11.43 2.37 -14.14
C ASP A 54 12.82 2.31 -13.48
N MET A 55 13.36 3.47 -13.07
CA MET A 55 14.68 3.54 -12.43
C MET A 55 14.67 3.06 -10.98
N ALA A 56 13.61 3.32 -10.21
CA ALA A 56 13.43 2.74 -8.88
C ALA A 56 13.43 1.20 -8.92
N ASN A 57 12.72 0.64 -9.90
CA ASN A 57 12.70 -0.81 -10.11
C ASN A 57 14.05 -1.36 -10.57
N TYR A 58 14.77 -0.62 -11.41
CA TYR A 58 16.10 -1.02 -11.86
C TYR A 58 17.07 -1.14 -10.69
N ILE A 59 17.15 -0.13 -9.82
CA ILE A 59 18.05 -0.15 -8.66
C ILE A 59 17.65 -1.28 -7.70
N THR A 60 16.39 -1.34 -7.29
CA THR A 60 15.93 -2.33 -6.30
C THR A 60 16.05 -3.76 -6.81
N MET A 61 15.52 -4.07 -7.99
CA MET A 61 15.55 -5.44 -8.49
C MET A 61 16.91 -5.84 -9.06
N HIS A 62 17.52 -5.01 -9.90
CA HIS A 62 18.72 -5.42 -10.65
C HIS A 62 20.03 -5.13 -9.92
N LYS A 63 20.06 -4.20 -8.96
CA LYS A 63 21.27 -3.89 -8.19
C LYS A 63 21.24 -4.47 -6.79
N LEU A 64 20.10 -4.40 -6.12
CA LEU A 64 19.97 -4.83 -4.72
C LEU A 64 19.38 -6.24 -4.56
N GLY A 65 18.74 -6.79 -5.60
CA GLY A 65 18.09 -8.10 -5.52
C GLY A 65 16.80 -8.08 -4.70
N TYR A 66 16.19 -6.91 -4.52
CA TYR A 66 14.91 -6.73 -3.83
C TYR A 66 13.72 -6.97 -4.76
N ASN A 67 12.53 -6.91 -4.18
CA ASN A 67 11.27 -7.03 -4.89
C ASN A 67 10.99 -5.80 -5.78
N ASP A 68 9.90 -5.86 -6.56
CA ASP A 68 9.51 -4.75 -7.43
C ASP A 68 9.14 -3.52 -6.59
N HIS A 69 9.81 -2.40 -6.85
CA HIS A 69 9.45 -1.05 -6.37
C HIS A 69 9.22 -0.12 -7.57
N GLY A 70 8.68 -0.70 -8.64
CA GLY A 70 8.38 -0.01 -9.89
C GLY A 70 6.91 0.30 -10.04
N ARG A 71 6.49 0.49 -11.30
CA ARG A 71 5.11 0.89 -11.62
C ARG A 71 4.08 -0.14 -11.18
N VAL A 72 4.42 -1.44 -11.16
CA VAL A 72 3.48 -2.48 -10.72
C VAL A 72 3.22 -2.34 -9.23
N HIS A 73 4.28 -2.20 -8.44
CA HIS A 73 4.14 -1.91 -7.01
C HIS A 73 3.30 -0.66 -6.75
N ALA A 74 3.61 0.46 -7.41
CA ALA A 74 2.86 1.72 -7.26
C ALA A 74 1.35 1.57 -7.56
N LEU A 75 0.98 0.74 -8.55
CA LEU A 75 -0.42 0.46 -8.87
C LEU A 75 -1.09 -0.43 -7.82
N LEU A 76 -0.41 -1.46 -7.33
CA LEU A 76 -0.96 -2.35 -6.31
C LEU A 76 -1.21 -1.60 -5.00
N THR A 77 -0.23 -0.82 -4.55
CA THR A 77 -0.35 0.00 -3.35
C THR A 77 -1.37 1.13 -3.54
N GLY A 78 -1.42 1.75 -4.72
CA GLY A 78 -2.47 2.72 -5.05
C GLY A 78 -3.89 2.12 -5.01
N ALA A 79 -4.07 0.89 -5.48
CA ALA A 79 -5.36 0.20 -5.40
C ALA A 79 -5.73 -0.12 -3.95
N ALA A 80 -4.76 -0.60 -3.16
CA ALA A 80 -4.93 -0.87 -1.74
C ALA A 80 -5.27 0.41 -0.94
N SER A 81 -4.59 1.53 -1.21
CA SER A 81 -4.80 2.78 -0.49
C SER A 81 -6.17 3.39 -0.72
N VAL A 82 -6.68 3.32 -1.96
CA VAL A 82 -8.06 3.71 -2.29
C VAL A 82 -9.09 2.81 -1.58
N ALA A 83 -8.84 1.51 -1.50
CA ALA A 83 -9.72 0.58 -0.78
C ALA A 83 -9.72 0.84 0.74
N ILE A 84 -8.55 1.03 1.34
CA ILE A 84 -8.39 1.32 2.77
C ILE A 84 -9.06 2.65 3.13
N LEU A 85 -8.79 3.73 2.39
CA LEU A 85 -9.41 5.03 2.66
C LEU A 85 -10.94 4.95 2.53
N GLN A 86 -11.46 4.24 1.53
CA GLN A 86 -12.90 4.06 1.39
C GLN A 86 -13.51 3.35 2.60
N LEU A 87 -12.89 2.26 3.09
CA LEU A 87 -13.40 1.53 4.25
C LEU A 87 -13.38 2.37 5.54
N LEU A 88 -12.35 3.20 5.73
CA LEU A 88 -12.27 4.15 6.84
C LEU A 88 -13.41 5.17 6.79
N VAL A 89 -13.60 5.80 5.62
CA VAL A 89 -14.62 6.83 5.42
C VAL A 89 -16.03 6.26 5.55
N ASP A 90 -16.27 5.05 5.02
CA ASP A 90 -17.54 4.34 5.19
C ASP A 90 -17.86 4.07 6.67
N ALA A 91 -16.84 3.94 7.52
CA ALA A 91 -16.98 3.78 8.97
C ALA A 91 -17.03 5.11 9.74
N GLY A 92 -17.02 6.26 9.04
CA GLY A 92 -17.11 7.59 9.63
C GLY A 92 -15.78 8.16 10.13
N VAL A 93 -14.65 7.53 9.81
CA VAL A 93 -13.32 8.09 10.11
C VAL A 93 -13.11 9.33 9.24
N ARG A 94 -12.74 10.46 9.87
CA ARG A 94 -12.49 11.73 9.18
C ARG A 94 -11.01 11.79 8.78
N PRO A 95 -10.68 11.91 7.48
CA PRO A 95 -9.29 12.15 7.05
C PRO A 95 -8.79 13.53 7.50
N ASP A 96 -7.47 13.70 7.70
CA ASP A 96 -6.89 14.97 8.15
C ASP A 96 -7.08 16.09 7.12
N THR A 97 -7.16 15.78 5.83
CA THR A 97 -7.51 16.74 4.78
C THR A 97 -8.84 17.44 5.07
N VAL A 98 -9.82 16.69 5.62
CA VAL A 98 -11.13 17.20 6.01
C VAL A 98 -11.11 17.83 7.40
N GLU A 99 -10.42 17.19 8.36
CA GLU A 99 -10.34 17.67 9.75
C GLU A 99 -9.66 19.04 9.85
N SER A 100 -8.57 19.23 9.10
CA SER A 100 -7.83 20.50 9.03
C SER A 100 -8.56 21.62 8.27
N GLY A 101 -9.60 21.29 7.50
CA GLY A 101 -10.31 22.23 6.63
C GLY A 101 -9.58 22.59 5.32
N VAL A 102 -8.48 21.90 5.00
CA VAL A 102 -7.68 22.12 3.77
C VAL A 102 -8.47 21.72 2.52
N GLY A 103 -9.29 20.67 2.62
CA GLY A 103 -10.06 20.15 1.51
C GLY A 103 -11.27 19.35 1.97
N ASP A 104 -11.98 18.79 0.99
CA ASP A 104 -13.08 17.87 1.24
C ASP A 104 -12.63 16.40 1.11
N LEU A 105 -13.59 15.49 1.13
CA LEU A 105 -13.32 14.05 1.05
C LEU A 105 -12.63 13.67 -0.27
N GLU A 106 -13.01 14.30 -1.38
CA GLU A 106 -12.40 14.03 -2.67
C GLU A 106 -10.92 14.46 -2.67
N ASP A 107 -10.61 15.56 -2.00
CA ASP A 107 -9.24 16.02 -1.81
C ASP A 107 -8.40 15.01 -0.98
N ALA A 108 -9.00 14.32 0.00
CA ALA A 108 -8.32 13.25 0.74
C ALA A 108 -7.93 12.07 -0.16
N PHE A 109 -8.80 11.70 -1.12
CA PHE A 109 -8.46 10.68 -2.13
C PHE A 109 -7.35 11.15 -3.08
N VAL A 110 -7.31 12.44 -3.44
CA VAL A 110 -6.20 13.03 -4.22
C VAL A 110 -4.88 12.92 -3.44
N VAL A 111 -4.88 13.26 -2.15
CA VAL A 111 -3.71 13.13 -1.27
C VAL A 111 -3.22 11.69 -1.23
N VAL A 112 -4.10 10.73 -0.94
CA VAL A 112 -3.73 9.32 -0.80
C VAL A 112 -3.23 8.73 -2.12
N ILE A 113 -3.94 8.91 -3.25
CA ILE A 113 -3.53 8.28 -4.50
C ILE A 113 -2.20 8.82 -5.01
N LEU A 114 -1.98 10.14 -4.95
CA LEU A 114 -0.74 10.75 -5.44
C LEU A 114 0.45 10.42 -4.53
N SER A 115 0.28 10.51 -3.20
CA SER A 115 1.35 10.17 -2.27
C SER A 115 1.71 8.70 -2.34
N THR A 116 0.73 7.79 -2.35
CA THR A 116 0.98 6.35 -2.43
C THR A 116 1.67 5.97 -3.73
N MET A 117 1.26 6.50 -4.88
CA MET A 117 1.90 6.12 -6.14
C MET A 117 3.32 6.70 -6.32
N LEU A 118 3.69 7.73 -5.56
CA LEU A 118 5.00 8.38 -5.61
C LEU A 118 5.91 8.04 -4.44
N HIS A 119 5.44 7.28 -3.43
CA HIS A 119 6.16 7.12 -2.16
C HIS A 119 7.56 6.51 -2.30
N ASP A 120 7.75 5.67 -3.31
CA ASP A 120 8.90 4.79 -3.45
C ASP A 120 9.89 5.20 -4.55
N ILE A 121 9.61 6.30 -5.26
CA ILE A 121 10.41 6.72 -6.42
C ILE A 121 11.86 7.08 -6.07
N GLY A 122 12.13 7.44 -4.81
CA GLY A 122 13.46 7.75 -4.31
C GLY A 122 14.43 6.57 -4.35
N ASN A 123 13.92 5.33 -4.44
CA ASN A 123 14.76 4.15 -4.67
C ASN A 123 15.56 4.24 -5.98
N GLN A 124 15.19 5.12 -6.92
CA GLN A 124 15.99 5.39 -8.12
C GLN A 124 17.36 6.03 -7.80
N VAL A 125 17.48 6.68 -6.65
CA VAL A 125 18.72 7.30 -6.16
C VAL A 125 19.47 6.29 -5.30
N HIS A 126 18.84 5.82 -4.23
CA HIS A 126 19.37 4.79 -3.33
C HIS A 126 18.25 4.26 -2.43
N ARG A 127 18.43 3.06 -1.85
CA ARG A 127 17.50 2.51 -0.85
C ARG A 127 17.57 3.29 0.47
N GLU A 128 18.79 3.63 0.90
CA GLU A 128 18.97 4.47 2.09
C GLU A 128 18.40 5.87 1.82
N HIS A 129 17.58 6.35 2.75
CA HIS A 129 16.91 7.64 2.66
C HIS A 129 16.00 7.80 1.43
N HIS A 130 15.55 6.69 0.84
CA HIS A 130 14.65 6.72 -0.32
C HIS A 130 13.41 7.58 -0.06
N GLU A 131 12.90 7.67 1.16
CA GLU A 131 11.76 8.49 1.56
C GLU A 131 12.03 9.98 1.31
N ALA A 132 13.22 10.47 1.71
CA ALA A 132 13.64 11.86 1.51
C ALA A 132 13.90 12.16 0.03
N PHE A 133 14.47 11.21 -0.72
CA PHE A 133 14.61 11.34 -2.17
C PHE A 133 13.25 11.33 -2.87
N SER A 134 12.30 10.51 -2.43
CA SER A 134 10.94 10.48 -2.96
C SER A 134 10.25 11.83 -2.77
N VAL A 135 10.38 12.47 -1.62
CA VAL A 135 9.87 13.85 -1.40
C VAL A 135 10.44 14.81 -2.45
N THR A 136 11.74 14.76 -2.68
CA THR A 136 12.44 15.66 -3.62
C THR A 136 11.97 15.45 -5.06
N LEU A 137 11.84 14.19 -5.47
CA LEU A 137 11.47 13.80 -6.83
C LEU A 137 9.97 13.94 -7.10
N ALA A 138 9.12 13.78 -6.08
CA ALA A 138 7.68 13.91 -6.21
C ALA A 138 7.25 15.38 -6.35
N LEU A 139 7.96 16.31 -5.72
CA LEU A 139 7.63 17.73 -5.70
C LEU A 139 7.32 18.35 -7.09
N PRO A 140 8.15 18.19 -8.14
CA PRO A 140 7.84 18.73 -9.47
C PRO A 140 6.58 18.10 -10.10
N ILE A 141 6.36 16.80 -9.90
CA ILE A 141 5.17 16.09 -10.40
C ILE A 141 3.92 16.61 -9.68
N LEU A 142 3.95 16.68 -8.35
CA LEU A 142 2.85 17.19 -7.54
C LEU A 142 2.51 18.64 -7.89
N ASN A 143 3.50 19.50 -8.11
CA ASN A 143 3.28 20.89 -8.50
C ASN A 143 2.54 21.02 -9.84
N ARG A 144 2.88 20.17 -10.81
CA ARG A 144 2.22 20.14 -12.11
C ARG A 144 0.76 19.68 -11.99
N ILE A 145 0.53 18.54 -11.35
CA ILE A 145 -0.83 17.98 -11.18
C ILE A 145 -1.72 18.93 -10.36
N LEU A 146 -1.24 19.40 -9.21
CA LEU A 146 -2.00 20.33 -8.38
C LEU A 146 -2.23 21.68 -9.06
N GLY A 147 -1.29 22.11 -9.89
CA GLY A 147 -1.40 23.34 -10.69
C GLY A 147 -2.55 23.30 -11.69
N GLU A 148 -2.84 22.12 -12.25
CA GLU A 148 -3.94 21.89 -13.19
C GLU A 148 -5.29 21.75 -12.47
N LEU A 149 -5.31 21.11 -11.30
CA LEU A 149 -6.56 20.75 -10.61
C LEU A 149 -7.09 21.82 -9.65
N TYR A 150 -6.22 22.65 -9.07
CA TYR A 150 -6.60 23.59 -8.02
C TYR A 150 -6.23 25.03 -8.39
N PRO A 151 -7.21 25.96 -8.44
CA PRO A 151 -6.95 27.35 -8.81
C PRO A 151 -6.28 28.14 -7.68
N LYS A 152 -6.47 27.75 -6.41
CA LYS A 152 -6.00 28.49 -5.23
C LYS A 152 -4.57 28.08 -4.88
N PRO A 153 -3.58 29.00 -4.89
CA PRO A 153 -2.21 28.68 -4.51
C PRO A 153 -2.08 28.10 -3.11
N GLU A 154 -2.75 28.67 -2.12
CA GLU A 154 -2.73 28.24 -0.72
C GLU A 154 -3.13 26.78 -0.55
N GLN A 155 -4.30 26.39 -1.06
CA GLN A 155 -4.80 25.02 -1.01
C GLN A 155 -3.84 24.01 -1.66
N ARG A 156 -3.17 24.39 -2.77
CA ARG A 156 -2.13 23.54 -3.40
C ARG A 156 -0.96 23.27 -2.45
N ILE A 157 -0.52 24.28 -1.71
CA ILE A 157 0.59 24.14 -0.76
C ILE A 157 0.19 23.21 0.39
N GLU A 158 -1.02 23.36 0.90
CA GLU A 158 -1.55 22.58 2.03
C GLU A 158 -1.76 21.11 1.66
N LEU A 159 -2.44 20.81 0.55
CA LEU A 159 -2.61 19.44 0.06
C LEU A 159 -1.27 18.77 -0.23
N ARG A 160 -0.34 19.53 -0.82
CA ARG A 160 1.02 19.04 -1.08
C ARG A 160 1.76 18.73 0.21
N ALA A 161 1.58 19.50 1.28
CA ALA A 161 2.21 19.21 2.56
C ALA A 161 1.76 17.85 3.11
N LEU A 162 0.47 17.53 3.02
CA LEU A 162 -0.06 16.21 3.40
C LEU A 162 0.51 15.08 2.53
N MET A 163 0.64 15.31 1.22
CA MET A 163 1.23 14.33 0.30
C MET A 163 2.71 14.06 0.61
N LEU A 164 3.52 15.12 0.80
CA LEU A 164 4.95 14.98 1.09
C LEU A 164 5.18 14.34 2.47
N HIS A 165 4.33 14.65 3.45
CA HIS A 165 4.35 13.98 4.75
C HIS A 165 4.06 12.48 4.60
N SER A 166 3.04 12.12 3.83
CA SER A 166 2.69 10.72 3.56
C SER A 166 3.82 9.98 2.84
N ILE A 167 4.46 10.61 1.85
CA ILE A 167 5.63 10.05 1.15
C ILE A 167 6.81 9.86 2.10
N TYR A 168 7.11 10.85 2.96
CA TYR A 168 8.28 10.79 3.83
C TYR A 168 8.15 9.76 4.96
N SER A 169 6.94 9.57 5.48
CA SER A 169 6.68 8.73 6.66
C SER A 169 6.22 7.30 6.34
N HIS A 170 6.08 6.93 5.06
CA HIS A 170 5.52 5.63 4.67
C HIS A 170 6.34 4.43 5.18
N ASP A 171 7.66 4.58 5.38
CA ASP A 171 8.55 3.54 5.92
C ASP A 171 8.82 3.68 7.43
N LEU A 172 7.96 4.44 8.13
CA LEU A 172 7.92 4.59 9.59
C LEU A 172 9.15 5.27 10.21
N HIS A 173 9.94 6.00 9.42
CA HIS A 173 11.06 6.83 9.88
C HIS A 173 11.01 8.23 9.23
N PRO A 174 10.19 9.16 9.76
CA PRO A 174 9.42 9.08 11.01
C PRO A 174 8.09 8.33 10.88
N GLU A 175 7.43 8.05 12.00
CA GLU A 175 6.07 7.48 12.02
C GLU A 175 5.05 8.44 11.36
N PRO A 176 4.07 7.90 10.61
CA PRO A 176 3.03 8.72 9.99
C PRO A 176 2.15 9.38 11.06
N LEU A 177 1.81 10.65 10.83
CA LEU A 177 1.00 11.46 11.76
C LEU A 177 -0.45 11.66 11.34
N THR A 178 -0.76 11.50 10.05
CA THR A 178 -2.12 11.71 9.51
C THR A 178 -2.74 10.40 9.07
N ILE A 179 -4.07 10.36 8.97
CA ILE A 179 -4.82 9.23 8.44
C ILE A 179 -4.31 8.89 7.04
N GLU A 180 -4.12 9.86 6.14
CA GLU A 180 -3.65 9.64 4.77
C GLU A 180 -2.24 9.02 4.72
N ALA A 181 -1.35 9.45 5.62
CA ALA A 181 -0.02 8.89 5.75
C ALA A 181 -0.06 7.47 6.30
N GLY A 182 -0.95 7.20 7.27
CA GLY A 182 -1.21 5.84 7.76
C GLY A 182 -1.78 4.92 6.69
N VAL A 183 -2.73 5.41 5.88
CA VAL A 183 -3.27 4.68 4.72
C VAL A 183 -2.15 4.34 3.74
N THR A 184 -1.28 5.29 3.42
CA THR A 184 -0.15 5.08 2.51
C THR A 184 0.82 4.01 3.05
N ALA A 185 1.18 4.09 4.33
CA ALA A 185 2.06 3.11 4.97
C ALA A 185 1.44 1.71 4.99
N VAL A 186 0.20 1.57 5.43
CA VAL A 186 -0.47 0.26 5.50
C VAL A 186 -0.68 -0.32 4.10
N ALA A 187 -1.07 0.50 3.11
CA ALA A 187 -1.21 0.08 1.73
C ALA A 187 0.10 -0.48 1.15
N ASP A 188 1.23 0.18 1.39
CA ASP A 188 2.55 -0.34 1.04
C ASP A 188 2.83 -1.69 1.71
N GLY A 189 2.51 -1.80 3.01
CA GLY A 189 2.63 -3.04 3.77
C GLY A 189 1.79 -4.21 3.25
N THR A 190 0.76 -3.97 2.43
CA THR A 190 -0.08 -5.05 1.87
C THR A 190 0.54 -5.74 0.65
N ASP A 191 1.54 -5.13 -0.02
CA ASP A 191 2.20 -5.73 -1.17
C ASP A 191 3.31 -6.70 -0.71
N ILE A 192 2.89 -7.84 -0.16
CA ILE A 192 3.76 -8.91 0.38
C ILE A 192 3.58 -10.27 -0.32
N THR A 193 2.85 -10.34 -1.43
CA THR A 193 2.52 -11.62 -2.08
C THR A 193 3.70 -12.23 -2.87
N LYS A 194 3.62 -13.55 -3.10
CA LYS A 194 4.59 -14.36 -3.87
C LYS A 194 4.93 -13.84 -5.27
N GLY A 195 4.10 -12.97 -5.86
CA GLY A 195 4.41 -12.30 -7.13
C GLY A 195 5.70 -11.49 -7.06
N ARG A 196 6.01 -10.94 -5.88
CA ARG A 196 7.24 -10.19 -5.57
C ARG A 196 8.48 -11.09 -5.50
N GLY A 197 8.42 -12.14 -4.67
CA GLY A 197 9.58 -12.97 -4.36
C GLY A 197 10.12 -13.79 -5.55
N ARG A 198 9.27 -14.23 -6.49
CA ARG A 198 9.70 -15.13 -7.59
C ARG A 198 10.79 -14.54 -8.47
N LYS A 199 10.71 -13.25 -8.80
CA LYS A 199 11.67 -12.64 -9.72
C LYS A 199 13.00 -12.34 -9.01
N ALA A 200 12.96 -11.80 -7.80
CA ALA A 200 14.15 -11.63 -6.96
C ALA A 200 14.86 -12.98 -6.73
N PHE A 201 14.11 -14.02 -6.38
CA PHE A 201 14.62 -15.38 -6.23
C PHE A 201 15.23 -15.93 -7.53
N SER A 202 14.57 -15.74 -8.68
CA SER A 202 15.11 -16.17 -9.99
C SER A 202 16.38 -15.44 -10.40
N LEU A 203 16.60 -14.22 -9.88
CA LEU A 203 17.82 -13.43 -10.08
C LEU A 203 18.93 -13.78 -9.07
N GLY A 204 18.71 -14.80 -8.23
CA GLY A 204 19.71 -15.33 -7.30
C GLY A 204 19.61 -14.77 -5.87
N SER A 205 18.60 -13.96 -5.56
CA SER A 205 18.37 -13.47 -4.19
C SER A 205 17.74 -14.56 -3.33
N ILE A 206 18.55 -15.24 -2.52
CA ILE A 206 18.10 -16.27 -1.57
C ILE A 206 18.32 -15.72 -0.16
N ASP A 207 17.34 -15.00 0.35
CA ASP A 207 17.30 -14.49 1.71
C ASP A 207 15.95 -14.80 2.37
N ILE A 208 15.82 -14.47 3.66
CA ILE A 208 14.57 -14.72 4.39
C ILE A 208 13.39 -13.94 3.79
N HIS A 209 13.63 -12.78 3.18
CA HIS A 209 12.58 -11.96 2.59
C HIS A 209 12.03 -12.60 1.30
N SER A 210 12.90 -13.11 0.43
CA SER A 210 12.49 -13.76 -0.82
C SER A 210 11.77 -15.09 -0.55
N ILE A 211 12.22 -15.87 0.44
CA ILE A 211 11.59 -17.13 0.85
C ILE A 211 10.22 -16.90 1.50
N SER A 212 10.14 -15.97 2.46
CA SER A 212 8.88 -15.66 3.16
C SER A 212 7.84 -15.01 2.23
N ALA A 213 8.25 -14.18 1.28
CA ALA A 213 7.33 -13.64 0.27
C ALA A 213 6.73 -14.74 -0.62
N LEU A 214 7.50 -15.77 -0.99
CA LEU A 214 6.98 -16.92 -1.76
C LEU A 214 5.92 -17.72 -0.99
N ALA A 215 5.90 -17.60 0.33
CA ALA A 215 4.96 -18.27 1.21
C ALA A 215 3.60 -17.54 1.34
N VAL A 216 3.45 -16.33 0.81
CA VAL A 216 2.19 -15.57 0.83
C VAL A 216 1.45 -15.72 -0.51
N ASP A 217 0.30 -16.37 -0.50
CA ASP A 217 -0.51 -16.61 -1.68
C ASP A 217 -1.34 -15.39 -2.09
N GLU A 218 -1.97 -14.73 -1.12
CA GLU A 218 -2.99 -13.72 -1.34
C GLU A 218 -3.10 -12.79 -0.13
N VAL A 219 -3.34 -11.50 -0.39
CA VAL A 219 -3.73 -10.51 0.60
C VAL A 219 -5.07 -9.91 0.17
N ILE A 220 -6.05 -9.89 1.06
CA ILE A 220 -7.41 -9.39 0.81
C ILE A 220 -7.71 -8.28 1.81
N ILE A 221 -8.09 -7.11 1.32
CA ILE A 221 -8.54 -5.98 2.13
C ILE A 221 -10.06 -5.94 2.07
N MET A 222 -10.72 -6.04 3.22
CA MET A 222 -12.18 -6.10 3.29
C MET A 222 -12.71 -5.39 4.53
N ARG A 223 -14.03 -5.19 4.58
CA ARG A 223 -14.73 -4.70 5.77
C ARG A 223 -14.55 -5.70 6.91
N GLY A 224 -14.07 -5.24 8.05
CA GLY A 224 -13.94 -6.07 9.24
C GLY A 224 -15.23 -6.16 10.05
N GLU A 225 -15.32 -7.19 10.90
CA GLU A 225 -16.47 -7.39 11.78
C GLU A 225 -16.36 -6.57 13.08
N ALA A 226 -15.16 -6.52 13.67
CA ALA A 226 -14.91 -5.86 14.96
C ALA A 226 -14.39 -4.42 14.81
N VAL A 227 -13.55 -4.19 13.81
CA VAL A 227 -13.00 -2.88 13.43
C VAL A 227 -13.23 -2.67 11.93
N PRO A 228 -13.22 -1.42 11.43
CA PRO A 228 -13.60 -1.10 10.05
C PRO A 228 -12.94 -1.94 8.95
N ILE A 229 -11.66 -2.30 9.14
CA ILE A 229 -10.86 -3.00 8.13
C ILE A 229 -10.33 -4.32 8.68
N GLU A 230 -10.48 -5.37 7.88
CA GLU A 230 -9.78 -6.64 8.08
C GLU A 230 -8.88 -6.90 6.86
N ILE A 231 -7.58 -7.10 7.11
CA ILE A 231 -6.61 -7.51 6.10
C ILE A 231 -6.31 -8.99 6.30
N ARG A 232 -6.83 -9.83 5.39
CA ARG A 232 -6.60 -11.28 5.40
C ARG A 232 -5.38 -11.63 4.57
N VAL A 233 -4.45 -12.39 5.15
CA VAL A 233 -3.27 -12.91 4.47
C VAL A 233 -3.37 -14.43 4.41
N ARG A 234 -3.42 -14.99 3.21
CA ARG A 234 -3.38 -16.44 2.99
C ARG A 234 -1.97 -16.88 2.65
N MET A 235 -1.48 -17.87 3.38
CA MET A 235 -0.11 -18.36 3.28
C MET A 235 -0.10 -19.84 2.91
N ASN A 236 0.80 -20.24 2.01
CA ASN A 236 1.03 -21.65 1.67
C ASN A 236 2.09 -22.33 2.56
N ASN A 237 2.80 -21.55 3.38
CA ASN A 237 3.82 -22.01 4.31
C ASN A 237 3.91 -21.02 5.50
N ALA A 238 4.20 -21.52 6.70
CA ALA A 238 4.38 -20.72 7.91
C ALA A 238 5.47 -19.63 7.80
N ALA A 239 6.46 -19.80 6.92
CA ALA A 239 7.48 -18.79 6.62
C ALA A 239 6.90 -17.43 6.19
N GLY A 240 5.67 -17.41 5.66
CA GLY A 240 4.97 -16.18 5.28
C GLY A 240 4.67 -15.25 6.45
N ILE A 241 4.64 -15.78 7.68
CA ILE A 241 4.35 -14.98 8.88
C ILE A 241 5.37 -13.86 9.08
N PHE A 242 6.62 -14.07 8.64
CA PHE A 242 7.66 -13.05 8.70
C PHE A 242 7.31 -11.81 7.88
N GLN A 243 6.72 -11.96 6.69
CA GLN A 243 6.24 -10.81 5.90
C GLN A 243 5.07 -10.10 6.58
N VAL A 244 4.17 -10.90 7.17
CA VAL A 244 3.01 -10.36 7.91
C VAL A 244 3.48 -9.51 9.08
N GLU A 245 4.45 -9.99 9.86
CA GLU A 245 4.95 -9.30 11.06
C GLU A 245 5.84 -8.09 10.69
N GLU A 246 6.91 -8.32 9.94
CA GLU A 246 7.96 -7.32 9.71
C GLU A 246 7.56 -6.21 8.73
N THR A 247 6.60 -6.49 7.84
CA THR A 247 6.18 -5.54 6.79
C THR A 247 4.79 -4.99 7.06
N LEU A 248 3.76 -5.84 7.07
CA LEU A 248 2.37 -5.37 7.18
C LEU A 248 2.02 -4.89 8.59
N THR A 249 2.18 -5.76 9.59
CA THR A 249 1.72 -5.53 10.96
C THR A 249 2.46 -4.36 11.59
N LYS A 250 3.78 -4.29 11.38
CA LYS A 250 4.59 -3.15 11.81
C LYS A 250 4.05 -1.82 11.30
N LYS A 251 3.61 -1.74 10.03
CA LYS A 251 3.01 -0.52 9.44
C LYS A 251 1.62 -0.24 10.00
N VAL A 252 0.83 -1.26 10.30
CA VAL A 252 -0.46 -1.09 10.98
C VAL A 252 -0.27 -0.49 12.36
N LEU A 253 0.50 -1.15 13.24
CA LEU A 253 0.65 -0.77 14.65
C LEU A 253 1.27 0.62 14.86
N LYS A 254 2.19 1.02 13.97
CA LYS A 254 2.87 2.32 14.01
C LYS A 254 2.17 3.41 13.19
N SER A 255 0.93 3.16 12.75
CA SER A 255 0.15 4.15 12.00
C SER A 255 -1.01 4.73 12.82
N PRO A 256 -1.48 5.95 12.49
CA PRO A 256 -2.69 6.53 13.08
C PRO A 256 -3.96 5.73 12.82
N ILE A 257 -3.92 4.73 11.93
CA ILE A 257 -5.08 3.90 11.60
C ILE A 257 -5.10 2.54 12.32
N ARG A 258 -4.16 2.31 13.26
CA ARG A 258 -4.01 1.03 13.99
C ARG A 258 -5.31 0.52 14.63
N ASP A 259 -6.09 1.42 15.23
CA ASP A 259 -7.34 1.08 15.94
C ASP A 259 -8.48 0.71 14.98
N TYR A 260 -8.28 0.87 13.67
CA TYR A 260 -9.28 0.59 12.64
C TYR A 260 -8.97 -0.65 11.80
N VAL A 261 -7.80 -1.28 12.00
CA VAL A 261 -7.30 -2.36 11.14
C VAL A 261 -6.98 -3.58 11.99
N THR A 262 -7.57 -4.72 11.64
CA THR A 262 -7.15 -6.04 12.11
C THR A 262 -6.41 -6.77 10.99
N VAL A 263 -5.29 -7.41 11.30
CA VAL A 263 -4.60 -8.32 10.38
C VAL A 263 -4.89 -9.76 10.78
N VAL A 264 -5.34 -10.58 9.83
CA VAL A 264 -5.60 -12.01 10.03
C VAL A 264 -4.77 -12.83 9.05
N ALA A 265 -3.84 -13.63 9.55
CA ALA A 265 -3.05 -14.54 8.72
C ALA A 265 -3.54 -15.97 8.88
N THR A 266 -3.74 -16.69 7.77
CA THR A 266 -4.19 -18.09 7.75
C THR A 266 -3.28 -18.92 6.86
N SER A 267 -3.00 -20.18 7.25
CA SER A 267 -2.17 -21.09 6.44
C SER A 267 -2.93 -22.33 5.98
N ASP A 268 -3.01 -22.53 4.65
CA ASP A 268 -3.62 -23.71 4.02
C ASP A 268 -2.59 -24.88 3.97
N THR A 269 -2.24 -25.47 5.11
CA THR A 269 -1.33 -26.63 5.17
C THR A 269 -2.07 -27.95 4.89
N ASN A 270 -2.43 -28.18 3.62
CA ASN A 270 -2.86 -29.51 3.15
C ASN A 270 -1.69 -30.48 2.91
N ASN A 271 -0.44 -30.04 3.09
CA ASN A 271 0.74 -30.88 2.94
C ASN A 271 1.12 -31.57 4.25
N HIS A 272 1.05 -32.91 4.28
CA HIS A 272 1.44 -33.78 5.40
C HIS A 272 2.92 -33.71 5.82
N HIS A 273 3.72 -32.84 5.21
CA HIS A 273 5.16 -32.69 5.48
C HIS A 273 5.52 -31.44 6.29
N ASP A 274 4.60 -30.48 6.42
CA ASP A 274 4.79 -29.34 7.32
C ASP A 274 4.06 -29.67 8.62
N HIS A 275 4.80 -29.71 9.73
CA HIS A 275 4.15 -29.79 11.04
C HIS A 275 3.31 -28.50 11.17
N ARG A 276 2.01 -28.62 11.46
CA ARG A 276 1.11 -27.47 11.62
C ARG A 276 1.56 -26.62 12.80
N ILE A 277 2.36 -25.58 12.54
CA ILE A 277 2.87 -24.68 13.60
C ILE A 277 1.91 -23.50 13.80
N ILE A 278 1.24 -23.00 12.75
CA ILE A 278 0.33 -21.84 12.81
C ILE A 278 -0.87 -22.07 11.88
N GLN A 279 -2.10 -21.98 12.40
CA GLN A 279 -3.34 -22.18 11.63
C GLN A 279 -4.03 -20.85 11.30
N ARG A 280 -4.25 -20.02 12.32
CA ARG A 280 -4.74 -18.65 12.20
C ARG A 280 -4.05 -17.77 13.23
N VAL A 281 -3.76 -16.53 12.85
CA VAL A 281 -3.21 -15.49 13.72
C VAL A 281 -4.05 -14.24 13.53
N ARG A 282 -4.47 -13.62 14.63
CA ARG A 282 -5.02 -12.27 14.65
C ARG A 282 -4.02 -11.32 15.32
N LEU A 283 -3.88 -10.12 14.76
CA LEU A 283 -3.00 -9.07 15.29
C LEU A 283 -3.85 -7.81 15.48
N HIS A 284 -3.90 -7.32 16.72
CA HIS A 284 -4.58 -6.08 17.15
C HIS A 284 -3.87 -5.48 18.37
N ASP A 285 -3.93 -4.16 18.57
CA ASP A 285 -3.19 -3.43 19.63
C ASP A 285 -3.56 -3.88 21.07
N SER A 286 -4.69 -4.58 21.24
CA SER A 286 -5.11 -5.19 22.52
C SER A 286 -4.61 -6.63 22.72
N GLU A 287 -3.89 -7.19 21.75
CA GLU A 287 -3.42 -8.56 21.71
C GLU A 287 -1.91 -8.57 21.41
N ASP A 288 -1.09 -8.44 22.46
CA ASP A 288 0.39 -8.45 22.39
C ASP A 288 0.99 -9.76 21.84
N ARG A 289 0.18 -10.74 21.43
CA ARG A 289 0.62 -12.09 21.06
C ARG A 289 -0.28 -12.73 20.01
N PHE A 290 0.35 -13.56 19.18
CA PHE A 290 -0.30 -14.51 18.28
C PHE A 290 -1.38 -15.31 19.03
N ILE A 291 -2.66 -15.07 18.72
CA ILE A 291 -3.73 -15.98 19.12
C ILE A 291 -3.84 -17.05 18.05
N LEU A 292 -3.37 -18.26 18.38
CA LEU A 292 -3.63 -19.45 17.60
C LEU A 292 -5.08 -19.86 17.86
N GLU A 293 -5.95 -19.67 16.88
CA GLU A 293 -7.30 -20.24 16.90
C GLU A 293 -7.26 -21.66 16.32
N GLU A 294 -7.88 -22.61 17.03
CA GLU A 294 -8.06 -24.02 16.61
C GLU A 294 -9.08 -24.19 15.48
#